data_AF-A0A9P6GJJ8-F1
#
_entry.id   AF-A0A9P6GJJ8-F1
#
_cell.length_a   1.000
_cell.length_b   1.000
_cell.length_c   1.000
_cell.angle_alpha   90.00
_cell.angle_beta   90.00
_cell.angle_gamma   90.00
#
_symmetry.space_group_name_H-M   'P 1'
#
loop_
_entity.id
_entity.type
_entity.pdbx_description
1 polymer ?
#
loop_
_entity_poly.entity_id
_entity_poly.type
_entity_poly.pdbx_seq_one_letter_code
_entity_poly.pdbx_strand_id
1 'polypeptide(L)'
;MAEPGLTLTVRRQTKNLQRGYLPDTSCDNSDGANFCSCQRDLVIPKPCMFYGRNLEPLAFSIAKDRIYSQAQSTLLTGLPIEIREMIWEYALTDTTSVPTCGTFMWRSDKMNGKPKLPVSDIAFGLVESCKAVYLETYRLPLQLNYYTLYDFQGPFRPDLRILAPWQAALIQRLDISLQQIALERGELRNWLKEWAPEERHQGAYIEPRFLRTRDRISGRIRHREPFPFGILSAAKIGKKNLRDGDELTLDIATDLPDTEHSIFYERGTFATKFKARAMVARPLTHLTLRLTHQDWWNWSVDTTLPSYSPSPHNQLYLEPLVGEKSPSLIQPSYPGETVMEFRAAKQRAGEDIGNRGHGGWGTIVERLPDLKQLKLVLETFDVKKDRLETIVDCAKTWRFPIEKSSFELIWDGEVGDASWEIKPGDLDQNYNKVLNVEDGEEEEEEEEEEEEEEEEEEEEEEDDRLTEDEQDSEDLYNSSEDEDHFEDEETYDPPPPPPPRWNSLVTRFEARVVRFVRRKREQAA
;
A
#
# COMPACT_ATOMS: atom_id res chain seq x y z
N MET A 1 -16.22 50.38 -21.40
CA MET A 1 -14.79 50.42 -21.04
C MET A 1 -14.58 49.33 -20.01
N ALA A 2 -14.11 48.17 -20.45
CA ALA A 2 -13.89 47.01 -19.59
C ALA A 2 -12.49 47.10 -18.98
N GLU A 3 -12.38 46.94 -17.67
CA GLU A 3 -11.09 46.91 -16.97
C GLU A 3 -10.25 45.71 -17.43
N PRO A 4 -8.92 45.87 -17.56
CA PRO A 4 -8.03 44.76 -17.88
C PRO A 4 -8.03 43.76 -16.70
N GLY A 5 -8.61 42.59 -16.95
CA GLY A 5 -8.71 41.51 -15.98
C GLY A 5 -7.34 41.04 -15.51
N LEU A 6 -7.15 41.01 -14.18
CA LEU A 6 -6.05 40.33 -13.49
C LEU A 6 -5.93 38.89 -14.02
N THR A 7 -4.90 38.67 -14.83
CA THR A 7 -4.57 37.35 -15.35
C THR A 7 -3.75 36.64 -14.28
N LEU A 8 -4.40 35.75 -13.53
CA LEU A 8 -3.75 34.89 -12.55
C LEU A 8 -3.00 33.78 -13.31
N THR A 9 -1.78 34.07 -13.77
CA THR A 9 -0.88 33.07 -14.32
C THR A 9 -0.39 32.15 -13.21
N VAL A 10 -1.12 31.06 -12.97
CA VAL A 10 -0.59 29.90 -12.26
C VAL A 10 0.48 29.29 -13.17
N ARG A 11 1.75 29.66 -12.97
CA ARG A 11 2.87 29.03 -13.68
C ARG A 11 2.93 27.56 -13.25
N ARG A 12 2.47 26.66 -14.11
CA ARG A 12 2.78 25.23 -14.01
C ARG A 12 4.28 25.05 -14.20
N GLN A 13 5.03 24.85 -13.11
CA GLN A 13 6.28 24.10 -13.16
C GLN A 13 5.95 22.60 -13.09
N THR A 14 5.35 22.05 -14.15
CA THR A 14 5.13 20.60 -14.28
C THR A 14 6.13 19.92 -15.21
N LYS A 15 7.13 20.66 -15.70
CA LYS A 15 8.22 20.06 -16.47
C LYS A 15 9.23 19.45 -15.49
N ASN A 16 9.22 18.11 -15.41
CA ASN A 16 10.28 17.24 -14.88
C ASN A 16 10.18 16.68 -13.44
N LEU A 17 8.98 16.47 -12.87
CA LEU A 17 8.84 15.64 -11.65
C LEU A 17 8.62 14.13 -11.94
N GLN A 18 8.80 13.68 -13.19
CA GLN A 18 8.55 12.28 -13.60
C GLN A 18 9.79 11.35 -13.53
N ARG A 19 10.94 11.80 -13.03
CA ARG A 19 12.06 10.89 -12.73
C ARG A 19 12.09 10.64 -11.22
N GLY A 20 12.21 9.38 -10.85
CA GLY A 20 12.05 8.80 -9.51
C GLY A 20 13.03 9.28 -8.43
N TYR A 21 13.15 10.59 -8.25
CA TYR A 21 13.79 11.17 -7.09
C TYR A 21 12.79 11.12 -5.94
N LEU A 22 13.05 10.21 -5.00
CA LEU A 22 12.51 10.32 -3.66
C LEU A 22 12.91 11.71 -3.11
N PRO A 23 12.02 12.41 -2.40
CA PRO A 23 12.37 13.70 -1.82
C PRO A 23 13.43 13.49 -0.72
N ASP A 24 14.72 13.62 -1.08
CA ASP A 24 15.85 13.49 -0.14
C ASP A 24 15.89 14.62 0.91
N THR A 25 15.15 15.70 0.67
CA THR A 25 15.11 16.84 1.59
C THR A 25 13.79 16.93 2.32
N SER A 26 13.81 16.47 3.58
CA SER A 26 12.77 16.80 4.55
C SER A 26 12.86 18.30 4.89
N CYS A 27 11.75 19.00 4.77
CA CYS A 27 11.66 20.44 5.04
C CYS A 27 11.10 20.66 6.43
N ASP A 28 11.90 21.25 7.33
CA ASP A 28 11.47 21.51 8.71
C ASP A 28 10.46 22.67 8.80
N ASN A 29 10.27 23.43 7.72
CA ASN A 29 9.30 24.53 7.67
C ASN A 29 8.93 24.86 6.22
N SER A 30 7.68 24.64 5.83
CA SER A 30 7.17 25.11 4.54
C SER A 30 5.77 25.70 4.69
N ASP A 31 5.52 26.81 4.00
CA ASP A 31 4.16 27.36 3.83
C ASP A 31 3.37 26.64 2.72
N GLY A 32 4.00 25.63 2.10
CA GLY A 32 3.47 24.90 0.96
C GLY A 32 3.60 25.61 -0.39
N ALA A 33 3.56 26.95 -0.42
CA ALA A 33 3.42 27.69 -1.66
C ALA A 33 4.73 28.33 -2.13
N ASN A 34 5.38 29.11 -1.27
CA ASN A 34 6.45 30.03 -1.65
C ASN A 34 7.69 29.92 -0.76
N PHE A 35 7.54 29.33 0.42
CA PHE A 35 8.59 29.18 1.41
C PHE A 35 8.77 27.71 1.75
N CYS A 36 10.01 27.24 1.67
CA CYS A 36 10.44 26.03 2.34
C CYS A 36 11.88 26.20 2.81
N SER A 37 12.13 25.91 4.09
CA SER A 37 13.45 26.01 4.71
C SER A 37 14.49 25.19 3.95
N CYS A 38 14.16 23.96 3.55
CA CYS A 38 15.11 23.11 2.82
C CYS A 38 15.37 23.56 1.37
N GLN A 39 14.63 24.55 0.85
CA GLN A 39 14.83 25.10 -0.49
C GLN A 39 15.53 26.46 -0.48
N ARG A 40 15.67 27.08 0.70
CA ARG A 40 16.12 28.48 0.82
C ARG A 40 17.55 28.67 0.28
N ASP A 41 18.41 27.69 0.53
CA ASP A 41 19.84 27.78 0.26
C ASP A 41 20.30 26.83 -0.86
N LEU A 42 19.37 26.12 -1.51
CA LEU A 42 19.68 25.22 -2.60
C LEU A 42 19.72 25.98 -3.93
N VAL A 43 20.87 25.88 -4.63
CA VAL A 43 21.04 26.40 -5.99
C VAL A 43 20.08 25.70 -6.97
N ILE A 44 19.81 24.42 -6.72
CA ILE A 44 18.88 23.58 -7.49
C ILE A 44 17.77 23.15 -6.56
N PRO A 45 16.51 23.56 -6.81
CA PRO A 45 15.38 23.15 -5.98
C PRO A 45 15.28 21.63 -5.93
N LYS A 46 15.41 21.05 -4.73
CA LYS A 46 15.17 19.61 -4.52
C LYS A 46 13.67 19.36 -4.34
N PRO A 47 13.13 18.21 -4.75
CA PRO A 47 11.75 17.86 -4.44
C PRO A 47 11.56 17.85 -2.92
N CYS A 48 10.70 18.73 -2.43
CA CYS A 48 10.30 18.78 -1.03
C CYS A 48 8.85 18.31 -0.92
N MET A 49 8.55 17.61 0.18
CA MET A 49 7.21 17.09 0.47
C MET A 49 6.12 18.18 0.60
N PHE A 50 6.49 19.45 0.73
CA PHE A 50 5.51 20.54 0.84
C PHE A 50 5.77 21.70 -0.10
N TYR A 51 7.01 21.95 -0.50
CA TYR A 51 7.33 23.04 -1.41
C TYR A 51 6.60 22.88 -2.76
N GLY A 52 5.88 23.92 -3.17
CA GLY A 52 5.06 23.91 -4.38
C GLY A 52 3.70 23.21 -4.23
N ARG A 53 3.29 22.83 -3.01
CA ARG A 53 2.00 22.20 -2.71
C ARG A 53 1.11 23.10 -1.90
N ASN A 54 -0.11 23.31 -2.38
CA ASN A 54 -1.11 24.05 -1.61
C ASN A 54 -1.59 23.20 -0.42
N LEU A 55 -1.21 23.60 0.79
CA LEU A 55 -1.67 23.03 2.06
C LEU A 55 -3.18 23.19 2.29
N GLU A 56 -3.79 24.11 1.55
CA GLU A 56 -5.23 24.33 1.51
C GLU A 56 -5.75 24.09 0.08
N PRO A 57 -6.98 23.60 -0.08
CA PRO A 57 -7.62 23.61 -1.40
C PRO A 57 -7.81 25.05 -1.86
N LEU A 58 -7.56 25.32 -3.15
CA LEU A 58 -7.82 26.63 -3.76
C LEU A 58 -9.26 27.12 -3.52
N ALA A 59 -10.19 26.17 -3.31
CA ALA A 59 -11.60 26.40 -3.07
C ALA A 59 -11.84 27.36 -1.89
N PHE A 60 -10.98 27.30 -0.86
CA PHE A 60 -11.11 28.16 0.29
C PHE A 60 -10.73 29.63 -0.02
N SER A 61 -9.91 29.87 -1.04
CA SER A 61 -9.44 31.20 -1.43
C SER A 61 -10.25 31.82 -2.57
N ILE A 62 -11.15 31.05 -3.21
CA ILE A 62 -12.03 31.58 -4.25
C ILE A 62 -13.19 32.32 -3.57
N ALA A 63 -13.15 33.64 -3.61
CA ALA A 63 -14.24 34.48 -3.13
C ALA A 63 -15.51 34.27 -3.98
N LYS A 64 -16.67 34.09 -3.32
CA LYS A 64 -17.93 33.72 -3.98
C LYS A 64 -18.44 34.79 -4.95
N ASP A 65 -18.14 36.05 -4.68
CA ASP A 65 -18.43 37.23 -5.52
C ASP A 65 -17.61 37.26 -6.81
N ARG A 66 -16.49 36.54 -6.88
CA ARG A 66 -15.61 36.47 -8.06
C ARG A 66 -15.94 35.34 -9.01
N ILE A 67 -17.07 34.66 -8.80
CA ILE A 67 -17.57 33.61 -9.69
C ILE A 67 -18.52 34.29 -10.67
N TYR A 68 -18.07 34.48 -11.91
CA TYR A 68 -18.94 34.97 -12.97
C TYR A 68 -20.15 34.06 -13.11
N SER A 69 -21.34 34.66 -13.13
CA SER A 69 -22.59 33.94 -13.39
C SER A 69 -22.43 33.12 -14.67
N GLN A 70 -22.49 31.80 -14.53
CA GLN A 70 -22.40 30.86 -15.64
C GLN A 70 -23.75 30.71 -16.33
N ALA A 71 -24.55 31.79 -16.39
CA ALA A 71 -25.92 31.79 -16.92
C ALA A 71 -26.05 31.15 -18.31
N GLN A 72 -25.01 31.29 -19.14
CA GLN A 72 -24.94 30.75 -20.49
C GLN A 72 -24.44 29.30 -20.58
N SER A 73 -23.92 28.74 -19.48
CA SER A 73 -23.43 27.36 -19.44
C SER A 73 -24.59 26.40 -19.22
N THR A 74 -25.01 25.70 -20.26
CA THR A 74 -26.05 24.66 -20.17
C THR A 74 -25.71 23.59 -19.13
N LEU A 75 -24.42 23.27 -18.97
CA LEU A 75 -23.93 22.33 -17.97
C LEU A 75 -24.21 22.81 -16.54
N LEU A 76 -24.13 24.11 -16.25
CA LEU A 76 -24.26 24.63 -14.88
C LEU A 76 -25.63 25.25 -14.58
N THR A 77 -26.38 25.69 -15.59
CA THR A 77 -27.70 26.32 -15.40
C THR A 77 -28.86 25.57 -16.04
N GLY A 78 -28.59 24.75 -17.06
CA GLY A 78 -29.63 23.96 -17.73
C GLY A 78 -29.86 22.60 -17.09
N LEU A 79 -28.85 22.03 -16.42
CA LEU A 79 -28.94 20.70 -15.80
C LEU A 79 -29.23 20.80 -14.29
N PRO A 80 -30.17 19.98 -13.76
CA PRO A 80 -30.34 19.81 -12.33
C PRO A 80 -29.05 19.34 -11.65
N ILE A 81 -28.87 19.71 -10.38
CA ILE A 81 -27.64 19.39 -9.63
C ILE A 81 -27.37 17.89 -9.59
N GLU A 82 -28.42 17.07 -9.50
CA GLU A 82 -28.34 15.61 -9.44
C GLU A 82 -27.71 15.03 -10.72
N ILE A 83 -28.09 15.56 -11.89
CA ILE A 83 -27.52 15.13 -13.17
C ILE A 83 -26.06 15.58 -13.29
N ARG A 84 -25.74 16.77 -12.78
CA ARG A 84 -24.36 17.26 -12.76
C ARG A 84 -23.49 16.39 -11.85
N GLU A 85 -23.98 16.04 -10.67
CA GLU A 85 -23.31 15.10 -9.76
C GLU A 85 -23.04 13.76 -10.43
N MET A 86 -24.00 13.19 -11.16
CA MET A 86 -23.77 11.96 -11.94
C MET A 86 -22.67 12.14 -13.01
N ILE A 87 -22.65 13.26 -13.72
CA ILE A 87 -21.60 13.58 -14.71
C ILE A 87 -20.25 13.69 -14.02
N TRP A 88 -20.19 14.39 -12.88
CA TRP A 88 -18.97 14.56 -12.10
C TRP A 88 -18.46 13.21 -11.57
N GLU A 89 -19.34 12.39 -11.04
CA GLU A 89 -18.99 11.05 -10.55
C GLU A 89 -18.43 10.19 -11.67
N TYR A 90 -19.10 10.16 -12.82
CA TYR A 90 -18.62 9.40 -13.98
C TYR A 90 -17.26 9.90 -14.47
N ALA A 91 -17.10 11.21 -14.65
CA ALA A 91 -15.88 11.80 -15.22
C ALA A 91 -14.68 11.78 -14.28
N LEU A 92 -14.93 11.71 -12.95
CA LEU A 92 -13.88 11.80 -11.93
C LEU A 92 -13.62 10.48 -11.19
N THR A 93 -14.31 9.41 -11.58
CA THR A 93 -13.97 8.05 -11.16
C THR A 93 -12.88 7.49 -12.06
N ASP A 94 -11.82 6.98 -11.46
CA ASP A 94 -10.74 6.28 -12.12
C ASP A 94 -11.15 4.83 -12.38
N THR A 95 -11.28 4.47 -13.65
CA THR A 95 -11.60 3.10 -14.07
C THR A 95 -10.36 2.31 -14.48
N THR A 96 -9.23 2.99 -14.64
CA THR A 96 -7.96 2.39 -15.06
C THR A 96 -7.10 1.90 -13.89
N SER A 97 -7.27 2.52 -12.72
CA SER A 97 -6.42 2.30 -11.55
C SER A 97 -6.66 0.98 -10.87
N VAL A 98 -7.76 0.27 -11.16
CA VAL A 98 -8.20 -0.93 -10.46
C VAL A 98 -8.94 -1.91 -11.39
N PRO A 99 -8.26 -2.60 -12.31
CA PRO A 99 -8.91 -3.65 -13.07
C PRO A 99 -9.43 -4.73 -12.11
N THR A 100 -10.59 -5.28 -12.43
CA THR A 100 -11.15 -6.46 -11.73
C THR A 100 -10.33 -7.73 -11.97
N CYS A 101 -9.46 -7.70 -12.98
CA CYS A 101 -8.66 -8.82 -13.46
C CYS A 101 -7.19 -8.42 -13.69
N GLY A 102 -6.28 -9.34 -13.40
CA GLY A 102 -4.85 -9.23 -13.67
C GLY A 102 -4.02 -8.90 -12.43
N THR A 103 -2.87 -9.56 -12.31
CA THR A 103 -1.78 -9.05 -11.47
C THR A 103 -1.42 -7.67 -11.98
N PHE A 104 -1.56 -6.67 -11.10
CA PHE A 104 -1.19 -5.31 -11.45
C PHE A 104 0.24 -5.28 -11.97
N MET A 105 0.42 -4.58 -13.10
CA MET A 105 1.73 -4.40 -13.72
C MET A 105 2.77 -3.74 -12.77
N TRP A 106 2.35 -3.14 -11.66
CA TRP A 106 3.25 -2.59 -10.63
C TRP A 106 3.92 -3.64 -9.74
N ARG A 107 3.44 -4.90 -9.71
CA ARG A 107 4.26 -6.03 -9.23
C ARG A 107 5.29 -6.50 -10.26
N SER A 108 5.22 -5.97 -11.48
CA SER A 108 6.09 -6.26 -12.61
C SER A 108 6.80 -4.97 -13.03
N ASP A 109 7.43 -4.30 -12.06
CA ASP A 109 8.08 -2.98 -12.20
C ASP A 109 9.20 -2.91 -13.26
N LYS A 110 9.52 -4.03 -13.94
CA LYS A 110 10.54 -4.12 -14.99
C LYS A 110 9.99 -4.35 -16.40
N MET A 111 8.78 -3.90 -16.72
CA MET A 111 8.36 -3.80 -18.15
C MET A 111 9.01 -2.60 -18.84
N ASN A 112 10.30 -2.71 -19.13
CA ASN A 112 11.01 -1.86 -20.07
C ASN A 112 10.39 -2.03 -21.47
N GLY A 113 9.41 -1.20 -21.83
CA GLY A 113 8.96 -1.03 -23.22
C GLY A 113 7.49 -1.36 -23.55
N LYS A 114 6.63 -1.76 -22.60
CA LYS A 114 5.18 -1.85 -22.88
C LYS A 114 4.51 -0.46 -22.77
N PRO A 115 3.45 -0.20 -23.55
CA PRO A 115 2.77 1.10 -23.54
C PRO A 115 2.34 1.44 -22.11
N LYS A 116 2.81 2.58 -21.60
CA LYS A 116 2.37 3.12 -20.31
C LYS A 116 0.84 3.23 -20.39
N LEU A 117 0.13 2.37 -19.65
CA LEU A 117 -1.29 2.61 -19.40
C LEU A 117 -1.43 4.05 -18.92
N PRO A 118 -2.46 4.80 -19.35
CA PRO A 118 -2.68 6.14 -18.84
C PRO A 118 -2.67 6.08 -17.32
N VAL A 119 -1.93 7.01 -16.69
CA VAL A 119 -1.71 7.01 -15.24
C VAL A 119 -3.03 7.01 -14.48
N SER A 120 -4.04 7.64 -15.08
CA SER A 120 -5.44 7.68 -14.67
C SER A 120 -6.28 8.12 -15.88
N ASP A 121 -7.51 7.65 -15.99
CA ASP A 121 -8.53 8.17 -16.93
C ASP A 121 -9.43 9.25 -16.32
N ILE A 122 -9.16 9.68 -15.08
CA ILE A 122 -9.84 10.82 -14.46
C ILE A 122 -9.74 12.04 -15.37
N ALA A 123 -10.88 12.65 -15.68
CA ALA A 123 -10.97 13.84 -16.50
C ALA A 123 -10.56 15.11 -15.71
N PHE A 124 -9.31 15.20 -15.25
CA PHE A 124 -8.81 16.37 -14.50
C PHE A 124 -8.98 17.70 -15.25
N GLY A 125 -8.95 17.67 -16.60
CA GLY A 125 -9.23 18.85 -17.42
C GLY A 125 -10.62 19.46 -17.16
N LEU A 126 -11.59 18.65 -16.72
CA LEU A 126 -12.92 19.13 -16.31
C LEU A 126 -12.84 19.95 -15.02
N VAL A 127 -12.11 19.47 -14.03
CA VAL A 127 -11.87 20.17 -12.75
C VAL A 127 -11.13 21.50 -12.98
N GLU A 128 -10.27 21.54 -13.99
CA GLU A 128 -9.48 22.72 -14.35
C GLU A 128 -10.21 23.72 -15.27
N SER A 129 -11.41 23.37 -15.76
CA SER A 129 -12.11 24.16 -16.79
C SER A 129 -12.55 25.54 -16.29
N CYS A 130 -13.18 25.62 -15.12
CA CYS A 130 -13.61 26.89 -14.54
C CYS A 130 -13.78 26.81 -13.01
N LYS A 131 -13.84 27.99 -12.37
CA LYS A 131 -14.00 28.11 -10.91
C LYS A 131 -15.27 27.44 -10.38
N ALA A 132 -16.38 27.52 -11.11
CA ALA A 132 -17.65 26.95 -10.68
C ALA A 132 -17.58 25.42 -10.64
N VAL A 133 -17.08 24.79 -11.71
CA VAL A 133 -16.85 23.34 -11.77
C VAL A 133 -15.87 22.92 -10.68
N TYR A 134 -14.74 23.63 -10.52
CA TYR A 134 -13.77 23.34 -9.47
C TYR A 134 -14.41 23.35 -8.07
N LEU A 135 -15.22 24.35 -7.74
CA LEU A 135 -15.87 24.45 -6.43
C LEU A 135 -16.88 23.32 -6.16
N GLU A 136 -17.53 22.80 -7.19
CA GLU A 136 -18.43 21.63 -7.07
C GLU A 136 -17.66 20.31 -6.98
N THR A 137 -16.49 20.22 -7.62
CA THR A 137 -15.85 18.92 -7.90
C THR A 137 -14.52 18.66 -7.21
N TYR A 138 -13.84 19.66 -6.63
CA TYR A 138 -12.45 19.51 -6.16
C TYR A 138 -12.23 18.39 -5.13
N ARG A 139 -13.30 17.95 -4.45
CA ARG A 139 -13.26 16.87 -3.46
C ARG A 139 -13.41 15.49 -4.08
N LEU A 140 -14.14 15.40 -5.20
CA LEU A 140 -14.61 14.16 -5.79
C LEU A 140 -13.49 13.22 -6.23
N PRO A 141 -12.37 13.68 -6.86
CA PRO A 141 -11.31 12.77 -7.28
C PRO A 141 -10.72 11.93 -6.15
N LEU A 142 -10.72 12.42 -4.91
CA LEU A 142 -10.19 11.67 -3.76
C LEU A 142 -11.27 10.92 -2.99
N GLN A 143 -12.52 11.39 -3.07
CA GLN A 143 -13.65 10.74 -2.41
C GLN A 143 -14.19 9.54 -3.20
N LEU A 144 -14.12 9.60 -4.53
CA LEU A 144 -14.66 8.56 -5.42
C LEU A 144 -13.65 7.44 -5.67
N ASN A 145 -12.35 7.75 -5.63
CA ASN A 145 -11.31 6.81 -6.00
C ASN A 145 -10.69 6.12 -4.80
N TYR A 146 -10.19 4.91 -5.04
CA TYR A 146 -9.53 4.13 -4.03
C TYR A 146 -8.12 4.63 -3.81
N TYR A 147 -7.73 4.72 -2.54
CA TYR A 147 -6.33 4.64 -2.19
C TYR A 147 -5.89 3.18 -2.27
N THR A 148 -5.03 2.89 -3.25
CA THR A 148 -4.59 1.54 -3.56
C THR A 148 -3.20 1.28 -2.97
N LEU A 149 -3.08 0.15 -2.29
CA LEU A 149 -1.91 -0.33 -1.59
C LEU A 149 -1.56 -1.74 -2.10
N TYR A 150 -0.27 -2.00 -2.33
CA TYR A 150 0.22 -3.34 -2.67
C TYR A 150 1.18 -3.85 -1.60
N ASP A 151 0.83 -4.98 -0.99
CA ASP A 151 1.64 -5.79 -0.06
C ASP A 151 2.33 -5.00 1.07
N PHE A 152 1.69 -3.93 1.56
CA PHE A 152 2.22 -2.99 2.57
C PHE A 152 3.54 -2.28 2.26
N GLN A 153 4.28 -2.73 1.24
CA GLN A 153 5.62 -2.27 0.86
C GLN A 153 5.68 -1.70 -0.56
N GLY A 154 4.69 -2.03 -1.39
CA GLY A 154 4.63 -1.60 -2.79
C GLY A 154 4.18 -0.15 -2.99
N PRO A 155 4.23 0.36 -4.23
CA PRO A 155 3.89 1.74 -4.54
C PRO A 155 2.43 2.05 -4.22
N PHE A 156 2.18 3.19 -3.59
CA PHE A 156 0.84 3.63 -3.27
C PHE A 156 0.21 4.48 -4.38
N ARG A 157 -1.11 4.39 -4.55
CA ARG A 157 -1.85 5.22 -5.53
C ARG A 157 -3.10 5.84 -4.92
N PRO A 158 -3.24 7.18 -4.88
CA PRO A 158 -2.16 8.15 -5.12
C PRO A 158 -1.01 7.98 -4.12
N ASP A 159 0.20 8.41 -4.48
CA ASP A 159 1.34 8.38 -3.55
C ASP A 159 1.08 9.36 -2.39
N LEU A 160 1.01 8.87 -1.14
CA LEU A 160 0.73 9.71 0.02
C LEU A 160 1.79 10.79 0.23
N ARG A 161 3.04 10.51 -0.16
CA ARG A 161 4.14 11.45 -0.05
C ARG A 161 3.97 12.65 -0.97
N ILE A 162 3.07 12.58 -1.96
CA ILE A 162 2.73 13.69 -2.85
C ILE A 162 1.44 14.44 -2.48
N LEU A 163 0.65 13.90 -1.54
CA LEU A 163 -0.61 14.52 -1.14
C LEU A 163 -0.40 15.64 -0.12
N ALA A 164 -1.24 16.67 -0.21
CA ALA A 164 -1.43 17.63 0.88
C ALA A 164 -2.34 17.02 1.97
N PRO A 165 -2.25 17.50 3.23
CA PRO A 165 -3.07 16.97 4.33
C PRO A 165 -4.58 16.99 4.04
N TRP A 166 -5.07 18.05 3.40
CA TRP A 166 -6.48 18.17 3.02
C TRP A 166 -6.93 17.12 1.99
N GLN A 167 -6.00 16.65 1.14
CA GLN A 167 -6.28 15.60 0.16
C GLN A 167 -6.37 14.23 0.84
N ALA A 168 -5.42 13.93 1.73
CA ALA A 168 -5.46 12.71 2.54
C ALA A 168 -6.71 12.64 3.44
N ALA A 169 -7.21 13.80 3.90
CA ALA A 169 -8.47 13.91 4.63
C ALA A 169 -9.68 13.47 3.81
N LEU A 170 -9.64 13.58 2.48
CA LEU A 170 -10.76 13.23 1.61
C LEU A 170 -10.82 11.74 1.24
N ILE A 171 -9.74 10.99 1.47
CA ILE A 171 -9.69 9.55 1.19
C ILE A 171 -10.66 8.83 2.13
N GLN A 172 -11.60 8.08 1.55
CA GLN A 172 -12.60 7.29 2.27
C GLN A 172 -12.72 5.84 1.77
N ARG A 173 -11.96 5.48 0.72
CA ARG A 173 -11.99 4.18 0.07
C ARG A 173 -10.58 3.61 0.02
N LEU A 174 -10.38 2.42 0.55
CA LEU A 174 -9.09 1.74 0.60
C LEU A 174 -9.16 0.47 -0.24
N ASP A 175 -8.10 0.19 -0.98
CA ASP A 175 -7.94 -1.02 -1.77
C ASP A 175 -6.57 -1.62 -1.47
N ILE A 176 -6.55 -2.75 -0.79
CA ILE A 176 -5.33 -3.33 -0.21
C ILE A 176 -5.13 -4.69 -0.84
N SER A 177 -4.06 -4.85 -1.61
CA SER A 177 -3.55 -6.17 -1.99
C SER A 177 -2.58 -6.61 -0.90
N LEU A 178 -2.72 -7.83 -0.42
CA LEU A 178 -1.89 -8.36 0.67
C LEU A 178 -1.86 -9.87 0.64
N GLN A 179 -0.76 -10.45 1.12
CA GLN A 179 -0.67 -11.88 1.33
C GLN A 179 -1.68 -12.37 2.38
N GLN A 180 -2.19 -13.59 2.20
CA GLN A 180 -3.06 -14.25 3.15
C GLN A 180 -2.43 -14.28 4.55
N ILE A 181 -1.12 -14.54 4.64
CA ILE A 181 -0.44 -14.57 5.92
C ILE A 181 -0.39 -13.20 6.59
N ALA A 182 -0.19 -12.12 5.83
CA ALA A 182 -0.19 -10.76 6.35
C ALA A 182 -1.59 -10.37 6.88
N LEU A 183 -2.64 -10.80 6.17
CA LEU A 183 -4.03 -10.67 6.61
C LEU A 183 -4.28 -11.40 7.94
N GLU A 184 -3.89 -12.67 8.04
CA GLU A 184 -4.12 -13.52 9.22
C GLU A 184 -3.22 -13.17 10.42
N ARG A 185 -2.00 -12.67 10.20
CA ARG A 185 -1.07 -12.24 11.27
C ARG A 185 -1.36 -10.83 11.81
N GLY A 186 -2.35 -10.14 11.26
CA GLY A 186 -2.79 -8.84 11.74
C GLY A 186 -1.96 -7.66 11.24
N GLU A 187 -1.24 -7.81 10.13
CA GLU A 187 -0.61 -6.66 9.46
C GLU A 187 -1.68 -5.67 8.96
N LEU A 188 -2.81 -6.20 8.49
CA LEU A 188 -3.98 -5.38 8.14
C LEU A 188 -4.41 -4.48 9.30
N ARG A 189 -4.40 -4.98 10.54
CA ARG A 189 -4.76 -4.20 11.74
C ARG A 189 -3.75 -3.08 11.97
N ASN A 190 -2.46 -3.43 11.94
CA ASN A 190 -1.38 -2.48 12.17
C ASN A 190 -1.45 -1.35 11.15
N TRP A 191 -1.71 -1.69 9.88
CA TRP A 191 -1.82 -0.70 8.83
C TRP A 191 -3.10 0.15 8.91
N LEU A 192 -4.27 -0.46 9.16
CA LEU A 192 -5.53 0.28 9.31
C LEU A 192 -5.54 1.20 10.54
N LYS A 193 -4.71 0.91 11.56
CA LYS A 193 -4.53 1.78 12.73
C LYS A 193 -4.01 3.16 12.34
N GLU A 194 -3.12 3.25 11.34
CA GLU A 194 -2.57 4.53 10.87
C GLU A 194 -3.65 5.45 10.26
N TRP A 195 -4.74 4.86 9.76
CA TRP A 195 -5.87 5.63 9.24
C TRP A 195 -6.80 6.19 10.32
N ALA A 196 -6.63 5.76 11.58
CA ALA A 196 -7.40 6.22 12.74
C ALA A 196 -8.93 6.23 12.50
N PRO A 197 -9.53 5.06 12.20
CA PRO A 197 -10.94 4.98 11.78
C PRO A 197 -11.92 5.51 12.83
N GLU A 198 -11.64 5.30 14.12
CA GLU A 198 -12.48 5.76 15.23
C GLU A 198 -12.42 7.30 15.38
N GLU A 199 -11.25 7.89 15.24
CA GLU A 199 -11.07 9.34 15.27
C GLU A 199 -11.73 10.00 14.05
N ARG A 200 -11.63 9.38 12.87
CA ARG A 200 -12.35 9.84 11.67
C ARG A 200 -13.87 9.78 11.86
N HIS A 201 -14.38 8.71 12.47
CA HIS A 201 -15.80 8.56 12.82
C HIS A 201 -16.29 9.67 13.75
N GLN A 202 -15.49 10.01 14.77
CA GLN A 202 -15.81 11.07 15.73
C GLN A 202 -15.59 12.49 15.17
N GLY A 203 -15.03 12.60 13.96
CA GLY A 203 -14.56 13.83 13.37
C GLY A 203 -13.12 14.15 13.81
N ALA A 204 -12.26 14.28 12.81
CA ALA A 204 -10.87 14.68 13.01
C ALA A 204 -10.39 15.55 11.84
N TYR A 205 -9.21 16.15 11.99
CA TYR A 205 -8.44 16.72 10.91
C TYR A 205 -7.19 15.89 10.63
N ILE A 206 -6.67 16.01 9.42
CA ILE A 206 -5.37 15.48 9.05
C ILE A 206 -4.32 16.58 9.21
N GLU A 207 -3.28 16.29 9.96
CA GLU A 207 -2.08 17.12 10.06
C GLU A 207 -0.91 16.45 9.33
N PRO A 208 0.05 17.20 8.80
CA PRO A 208 1.28 16.59 8.28
C PRO A 208 2.10 15.99 9.43
N ARG A 209 2.68 14.80 9.21
CA ARG A 209 3.64 14.19 10.15
C ARG A 209 5.01 14.07 9.51
N PHE A 210 6.02 14.37 10.31
CA PHE A 210 7.42 14.32 9.91
C PHE A 210 8.13 13.40 10.88
N LEU A 211 8.04 12.09 10.61
CA LEU A 211 8.76 11.11 11.41
C LEU A 211 10.06 10.78 10.70
N ARG A 212 11.15 11.31 11.27
CA ARG A 212 12.51 10.88 10.96
C ARG A 212 12.83 9.73 11.91
N THR A 213 12.92 8.52 11.38
CA THR A 213 13.60 7.44 12.08
C THR A 213 15.01 7.36 11.56
N ARG A 214 15.99 7.65 12.41
CA ARG A 214 17.38 7.29 12.12
C ARG A 214 17.49 5.78 12.26
N ASP A 215 17.87 5.11 11.19
CA ASP A 215 18.23 3.71 11.25
C ASP A 215 19.43 3.57 12.20
N ARG A 216 19.28 2.70 13.20
CA ARG A 216 20.29 2.54 14.26
C ARG A 216 21.56 1.89 13.74
N ILE A 217 21.44 1.03 12.73
CA ILE A 217 22.56 0.21 12.24
C ILE A 217 23.33 0.99 11.20
N SER A 218 22.65 1.50 10.17
CA SER A 218 23.31 2.23 9.08
C SER A 218 23.59 3.72 9.39
N GLY A 219 23.05 4.26 10.49
CA GLY A 219 23.06 5.68 10.78
C GLY A 219 22.27 6.55 9.77
N ARG A 220 21.78 5.96 8.66
CA ARG A 220 21.01 6.63 7.60
C ARG A 220 19.61 6.96 8.11
N ILE A 221 19.10 8.12 7.73
CA ILE A 221 17.71 8.51 8.02
C ILE A 221 16.81 7.76 7.04
N ARG A 222 16.13 6.70 7.49
CA ARG A 222 15.11 6.03 6.69
C ARG A 222 13.75 6.65 7.00
N HIS A 223 13.02 7.06 5.97
CA HIS A 223 11.59 7.36 6.11
C HIS A 223 10.84 6.03 6.28
N ARG A 224 10.72 5.52 7.51
CA ARG A 224 10.07 4.23 7.76
C ARG A 224 8.56 4.27 7.62
N GLU A 225 7.93 5.43 7.75
CA GLU A 225 6.48 5.46 7.86
C GLU A 225 5.80 5.55 6.49
N PRO A 226 4.96 4.55 6.13
CA PRO A 226 4.19 4.59 4.89
C PRO A 226 3.13 5.71 4.91
N PHE A 227 2.88 6.34 6.06
CA PHE A 227 1.81 7.31 6.27
C PHE A 227 2.35 8.66 6.78
N PRO A 228 2.54 9.68 5.92
CA PRO A 228 3.16 10.95 6.28
C PRO A 228 2.18 11.92 6.98
N PHE A 229 1.15 11.41 7.65
CA PHE A 229 0.08 12.22 8.22
C PHE A 229 -0.30 11.79 9.63
N GLY A 230 -0.66 12.77 10.45
CA GLY A 230 -1.23 12.59 11.78
C GLY A 230 -2.72 12.87 11.81
N ILE A 231 -3.33 12.58 12.96
CA ILE A 231 -4.77 12.75 13.20
C ILE A 231 -4.98 13.64 14.42
N LEU A 232 -5.63 14.77 14.18
CA LEU A 232 -6.09 15.71 15.21
C LEU A 232 -7.57 15.48 15.47
N SER A 233 -7.88 14.62 16.45
CA SER A 233 -9.25 14.32 16.87
C SER A 233 -9.98 15.58 17.39
N ALA A 234 -11.30 15.64 17.20
CA ALA A 234 -12.17 16.67 17.78
C ALA A 234 -11.94 16.88 19.29
N ALA A 235 -11.71 15.78 20.03
CA ALA A 235 -11.45 15.79 21.46
C ALA A 235 -10.17 16.56 21.83
N LYS A 236 -9.06 16.29 21.13
CA LYS A 236 -7.77 17.00 21.32
C LYS A 236 -7.88 18.50 21.03
N ILE A 237 -8.69 18.88 20.05
CA ILE A 237 -8.89 20.29 19.66
C ILE A 237 -9.89 20.99 20.59
N GLY A 238 -10.71 20.24 21.33
CA GLY A 238 -11.79 20.80 22.15
C GLY A 238 -12.94 21.39 21.33
N LYS A 239 -13.10 20.99 20.07
CA LYS A 239 -14.14 21.52 19.16
C LYS A 239 -15.14 20.43 18.79
N LYS A 240 -16.42 20.64 19.12
CA LYS A 240 -17.49 19.65 18.89
C LYS A 240 -18.02 19.61 17.46
N ASN A 241 -18.03 20.75 16.77
CA ASN A 241 -18.62 20.87 15.43
C ASN A 241 -17.51 21.22 14.44
N LEU A 242 -16.81 20.19 13.98
CA LEU A 242 -15.77 20.34 12.97
C LEU A 242 -16.39 20.69 11.62
N ARG A 243 -15.75 21.60 10.89
CA ARG A 243 -16.20 22.04 9.56
C ARG A 243 -15.02 22.19 8.61
N ASP A 244 -15.24 21.85 7.35
CA ASP A 244 -14.24 22.14 6.33
C ASP A 244 -13.98 23.64 6.26
N GLY A 245 -12.71 24.02 6.21
CA GLY A 245 -12.29 25.41 6.19
C GLY A 245 -12.05 26.02 7.57
N ASP A 246 -12.20 25.23 8.65
CA ASP A 246 -11.79 25.65 9.99
C ASP A 246 -10.28 25.96 10.01
N GLU A 247 -9.93 27.16 10.50
CA GLU A 247 -8.54 27.56 10.68
C GLU A 247 -7.95 26.86 11.92
N LEU A 248 -6.86 26.14 11.71
CA LEU A 248 -6.15 25.38 12.74
C LEU A 248 -4.69 25.79 12.75
N THR A 249 -4.09 25.68 13.93
CA THR A 249 -2.64 25.70 14.08
C THR A 249 -2.18 24.24 14.02
N LEU A 250 -1.49 23.87 12.94
CA LEU A 250 -0.98 22.51 12.71
C LEU A 250 0.49 22.43 13.14
N ASP A 251 0.86 21.33 13.77
CA ASP A 251 2.24 21.05 14.15
C ASP A 251 2.97 20.39 12.97
N ILE A 252 4.16 20.87 12.61
CA ILE A 252 4.98 20.33 11.51
C ILE A 252 5.98 19.29 12.03
N ALA A 253 6.35 19.27 13.30
CA ALA A 253 7.29 18.25 13.78
C ALA A 253 7.06 18.00 15.26
N THR A 254 6.75 16.76 15.59
CA THR A 254 6.96 16.26 16.94
C THR A 254 8.12 15.30 16.87
N ASP A 255 9.29 15.73 17.34
CA ASP A 255 10.33 14.79 17.74
C ASP A 255 9.68 13.80 18.71
N LEU A 256 9.66 12.51 18.36
CA LEU A 256 9.17 11.49 19.28
C LEU A 256 10.05 11.54 20.54
N PRO A 257 9.45 11.70 21.74
CA PRO A 257 10.21 11.91 22.97
C PRO A 257 10.97 10.68 23.47
N ASP A 258 10.88 9.52 22.81
CA ASP A 258 11.43 8.26 23.31
C ASP A 258 12.54 7.72 22.41
N THR A 259 13.76 8.22 22.65
CA THR A 259 14.96 7.40 22.78
C THR A 259 16.06 8.29 23.35
N GLU A 260 16.66 7.84 24.45
CA GLU A 260 17.58 8.58 25.34
C GLU A 260 18.88 9.12 24.68
N HIS A 261 18.98 9.16 23.35
CA HIS A 261 20.21 9.46 22.61
C HIS A 261 20.04 10.55 21.53
N SER A 262 19.06 11.45 21.67
CA SER A 262 19.06 12.72 20.90
C SER A 262 20.07 13.71 21.50
N ILE A 263 21.36 13.35 21.47
CA ILE A 263 22.45 14.12 22.09
C ILE A 263 22.99 15.22 21.16
N PHE A 264 22.52 15.29 19.91
CA PHE A 264 23.09 16.19 18.89
C PHE A 264 22.11 17.15 18.21
N TYR A 265 20.82 17.11 18.55
CA TYR A 265 19.92 18.20 18.22
C TYR A 265 19.69 19.02 19.48
N GLU A 266 20.37 20.16 19.57
CA GLU A 266 20.13 21.12 20.64
C GLU A 266 18.61 21.34 20.78
N ARG A 267 18.16 21.13 22.01
CA ARG A 267 16.79 20.90 22.48
C ARG A 267 15.89 22.14 22.37
N GLY A 268 16.06 22.96 21.34
CA GLY A 268 15.49 24.28 21.22
C GLY A 268 14.89 24.58 19.85
N THR A 269 13.56 24.72 19.84
CA THR A 269 12.84 25.84 19.21
C THR A 269 12.21 25.75 17.81
N PHE A 270 12.10 24.60 17.14
CA PHE A 270 11.40 24.59 15.83
C PHE A 270 10.26 23.57 15.69
N ALA A 271 9.45 23.39 16.74
CA ALA A 271 8.05 22.99 16.48
C ALA A 271 7.39 24.16 15.71
N THR A 272 7.52 24.13 14.39
CA THR A 272 6.99 25.16 13.50
C THR A 272 5.49 24.94 13.41
N LYS A 273 4.78 25.75 14.18
CA LYS A 273 3.33 25.86 14.09
C LYS A 273 2.98 26.74 12.92
N PHE A 274 2.14 26.26 12.01
CA PHE A 274 1.58 27.09 10.95
C PHE A 274 0.07 27.09 11.04
N LYS A 275 -0.53 28.19 10.56
CA LYS A 275 -1.98 28.30 10.47
C LYS A 275 -2.42 27.93 9.08
N ALA A 276 -3.38 27.02 8.99
CA ALA A 276 -4.03 26.66 7.74
C ALA A 276 -5.47 26.25 7.98
N ARG A 277 -6.30 26.43 6.97
CA ARG A 277 -7.67 25.94 6.91
C ARG A 277 -7.65 24.46 6.55
N ALA A 278 -8.22 23.63 7.43
CA ALA A 278 -8.19 22.19 7.28
C ALA A 278 -9.49 21.63 6.70
N MET A 279 -9.40 20.42 6.13
CA MET A 279 -10.56 19.63 5.72
C MET A 279 -10.84 18.56 6.78
N VAL A 280 -12.11 18.37 7.12
CA VAL A 280 -12.49 17.31 8.07
C VAL A 280 -12.20 15.97 7.41
N ALA A 281 -11.45 15.12 8.11
CA ALA A 281 -11.12 13.77 7.68
C ALA A 281 -12.41 12.96 7.47
N ARG A 282 -12.57 12.42 6.27
CA ARG A 282 -13.74 11.62 5.92
C ARG A 282 -13.63 10.23 6.55
N PRO A 283 -14.76 9.67 7.00
CA PRO A 283 -14.79 8.32 7.52
C PRO A 283 -14.43 7.30 6.43
N LEU A 284 -13.82 6.19 6.82
CA LEU A 284 -13.56 5.08 5.91
C LEU A 284 -14.86 4.33 5.64
N THR A 285 -15.31 4.36 4.39
CA THR A 285 -16.61 3.82 3.99
C THR A 285 -16.49 2.58 3.09
N HIS A 286 -15.35 2.37 2.44
CA HIS A 286 -15.12 1.24 1.56
C HIS A 286 -13.75 0.63 1.81
N LEU A 287 -13.71 -0.70 1.91
CA LEU A 287 -12.49 -1.48 2.02
C LEU A 287 -12.55 -2.58 0.96
N THR A 288 -11.52 -2.65 0.11
CA THR A 288 -11.28 -3.79 -0.77
C THR A 288 -10.04 -4.52 -0.26
N LEU A 289 -10.14 -5.84 -0.08
CA LEU A 289 -9.02 -6.72 0.19
C LEU A 289 -8.79 -7.61 -1.05
N ARG A 290 -7.57 -7.66 -1.55
CA ARG A 290 -7.20 -8.45 -2.73
C ARG A 290 -6.17 -9.50 -2.37
N LEU A 291 -6.48 -10.74 -2.71
CA LEU A 291 -5.55 -11.85 -2.72
C LEU A 291 -5.43 -12.31 -4.17
N THR A 292 -4.29 -12.01 -4.79
CA THR A 292 -3.92 -12.50 -6.12
C THR A 292 -3.48 -13.96 -6.06
N HIS A 293 -3.23 -14.59 -7.21
CA HIS A 293 -2.78 -15.98 -7.24
C HIS A 293 -1.47 -16.26 -6.46
N GLN A 294 -0.64 -15.23 -6.21
CA GLN A 294 0.62 -15.33 -5.45
C GLN A 294 0.46 -15.02 -3.95
N ASP A 295 -0.70 -14.52 -3.54
CA ASP A 295 -0.92 -14.07 -2.17
C ASP A 295 -1.38 -15.22 -1.25
N TRP A 296 -1.68 -16.40 -1.81
CA TRP A 296 -2.09 -17.58 -1.07
C TRP A 296 -0.90 -18.33 -0.49
N TRP A 297 -0.91 -18.67 0.80
CA TRP A 297 0.26 -19.29 1.46
C TRP A 297 0.83 -20.54 0.76
N ASN A 298 -0.02 -21.32 0.07
CA ASN A 298 0.34 -22.55 -0.65
C ASN A 298 0.23 -22.41 -2.17
N TRP A 299 0.47 -21.21 -2.69
CA TRP A 299 0.42 -20.98 -4.14
C TRP A 299 1.44 -21.83 -4.90
N SER A 300 2.62 -22.07 -4.31
CA SER A 300 3.79 -22.70 -4.95
C SER A 300 3.85 -24.23 -4.89
N VAL A 301 2.91 -24.92 -4.21
CA VAL A 301 3.04 -26.38 -4.07
C VAL A 301 2.68 -27.06 -5.39
N ASP A 302 3.70 -27.68 -5.97
CA ASP A 302 3.69 -28.34 -7.25
C ASP A 302 2.67 -29.49 -7.28
N THR A 303 1.60 -29.30 -8.04
CA THR A 303 0.55 -30.32 -8.24
C THR A 303 0.97 -31.41 -9.23
N THR A 304 2.11 -31.26 -9.90
CA THR A 304 2.56 -32.17 -10.96
C THR A 304 3.51 -33.26 -10.48
N LEU A 305 4.06 -33.15 -9.26
CA LEU A 305 4.89 -34.20 -8.66
C LEU A 305 4.00 -35.36 -8.15
N PRO A 306 4.02 -36.55 -8.79
CA PRO A 306 3.16 -37.67 -8.41
C PRO A 306 3.51 -38.27 -7.04
N SER A 307 4.61 -37.84 -6.41
CA SER A 307 5.04 -38.28 -5.07
C SER A 307 4.53 -37.39 -3.94
N TYR A 308 4.02 -36.19 -4.23
CA TYR A 308 3.38 -35.36 -3.21
C TYR A 308 1.93 -35.81 -3.06
N SER A 309 1.72 -36.70 -2.09
CA SER A 309 0.41 -36.96 -1.49
C SER A 309 -0.33 -35.62 -1.33
N PRO A 310 -1.63 -35.52 -1.66
CA PRO A 310 -2.44 -34.31 -1.50
C PRO A 310 -2.45 -33.92 -0.03
N SER A 311 -1.39 -33.21 0.36
CA SER A 311 -1.16 -32.82 1.72
C SER A 311 -2.26 -31.82 2.05
N PRO A 312 -2.90 -31.93 3.21
CA PRO A 312 -3.89 -30.94 3.66
C PRO A 312 -3.35 -29.50 3.65
N HIS A 313 -2.03 -29.33 3.54
CA HIS A 313 -1.34 -28.04 3.37
C HIS A 313 -1.50 -27.41 1.96
N ASN A 314 -2.02 -28.12 0.95
CA ASN A 314 -2.23 -27.60 -0.41
C ASN A 314 -3.64 -27.00 -0.66
N GLN A 315 -4.47 -26.92 0.38
CA GLN A 315 -5.83 -26.41 0.26
C GLN A 315 -5.86 -24.89 0.33
N LEU A 316 -6.45 -24.23 -0.67
CA LEU A 316 -6.83 -22.82 -0.52
C LEU A 316 -7.86 -22.75 0.60
N TYR A 317 -7.63 -21.87 1.58
CA TYR A 317 -8.60 -21.57 2.62
C TYR A 317 -8.53 -20.07 2.94
N LEU A 318 -9.64 -19.49 3.37
CA LEU A 318 -9.68 -18.14 3.91
C LEU A 318 -10.84 -18.07 4.89
N GLU A 319 -10.60 -17.63 6.11
CA GLU A 319 -11.63 -17.61 7.15
C GLU A 319 -11.46 -16.36 8.05
N PRO A 320 -12.48 -15.49 8.17
CA PRO A 320 -12.47 -14.30 9.03
C PRO A 320 -12.03 -14.52 10.47
N LEU A 321 -12.32 -15.70 11.01
CA LEU A 321 -12.00 -16.09 12.39
C LEU A 321 -10.59 -16.66 12.56
N VAL A 322 -9.78 -16.71 11.49
CA VAL A 322 -8.38 -17.11 11.55
C VAL A 322 -7.52 -15.85 11.75
N GLY A 323 -6.63 -15.92 12.75
CA GLY A 323 -5.67 -14.86 13.07
C GLY A 323 -5.71 -14.40 14.53
N GLU A 324 -4.76 -13.53 14.89
CA GLU A 324 -4.68 -12.79 16.17
C GLU A 324 -4.84 -13.63 17.47
N LYS A 325 -4.41 -14.89 17.48
CA LYS A 325 -4.12 -15.58 18.75
C LYS A 325 -2.61 -15.51 19.00
N SER A 326 -2.29 -15.23 20.26
CA SER A 326 -0.96 -14.91 20.78
C SER A 326 0.18 -15.69 20.08
N PRO A 327 1.29 -15.04 19.70
CA PRO A 327 2.45 -15.68 19.08
C PRO A 327 3.08 -16.82 19.91
N SER A 328 2.64 -16.98 21.17
CA SER A 328 3.07 -18.04 22.08
C SER A 328 2.39 -19.40 21.87
N LEU A 329 1.41 -19.54 20.98
CA LEU A 329 0.87 -20.85 20.57
C LEU A 329 1.40 -21.21 19.18
N ILE A 330 2.69 -21.53 19.14
CA ILE A 330 3.35 -22.15 18.01
C ILE A 330 2.62 -23.49 17.74
N GLN A 331 2.09 -23.63 16.54
CA GLN A 331 1.19 -24.68 16.03
C GLN A 331 -0.32 -24.45 16.25
N PRO A 332 -0.92 -23.54 15.47
CA PRO A 332 -2.28 -23.79 15.04
C PRO A 332 -2.22 -24.99 14.08
N SER A 333 -2.93 -26.06 14.41
CA SER A 333 -3.49 -26.92 13.38
C SER A 333 -4.31 -25.99 12.49
N TYR A 334 -3.73 -25.57 11.36
CA TYR A 334 -4.40 -24.65 10.46
C TYR A 334 -5.74 -25.27 10.09
N PRO A 335 -6.85 -24.56 10.34
CA PRO A 335 -8.16 -25.07 10.00
C PRO A 335 -8.19 -25.25 8.48
N GLY A 336 -8.06 -26.50 8.02
CA GLY A 336 -8.19 -26.83 6.62
C GLY A 336 -9.58 -26.49 6.09
N GLU A 337 -9.79 -26.72 4.80
CA GLU A 337 -11.06 -26.47 4.09
C GLU A 337 -12.28 -27.02 4.84
N THR A 338 -12.12 -28.18 5.48
CA THR A 338 -13.17 -28.84 6.27
C THR A 338 -13.70 -28.01 7.43
N VAL A 339 -12.87 -27.19 8.07
CA VAL A 339 -13.31 -26.33 9.19
C VAL A 339 -14.11 -25.14 8.68
N MET A 340 -13.68 -24.55 7.57
CA MET A 340 -14.39 -23.45 6.92
C MET A 340 -15.77 -23.92 6.45
N GLU A 341 -15.85 -25.05 5.75
CA GLU A 341 -17.11 -25.66 5.30
C GLU A 341 -18.03 -26.01 6.46
N PHE A 342 -17.49 -26.59 7.53
CA PHE A 342 -18.26 -26.93 8.74
C PHE A 342 -18.88 -25.69 9.38
N ARG A 343 -18.13 -24.59 9.46
CA ARG A 343 -18.65 -23.31 9.98
C ARG A 343 -19.69 -22.71 9.06
N ALA A 344 -19.45 -22.72 7.74
CA ALA A 344 -20.44 -22.26 6.78
C ALA A 344 -21.74 -23.07 6.89
N ALA A 345 -21.67 -24.39 7.04
CA ALA A 345 -22.82 -25.26 7.24
C ALA A 345 -23.61 -24.91 8.51
N LYS A 346 -22.92 -24.67 9.62
CA LYS A 346 -23.52 -24.23 10.89
C LYS A 346 -24.21 -22.85 10.76
N GLN A 347 -23.56 -21.88 10.11
CA GLN A 347 -24.15 -20.57 9.85
C GLN A 347 -25.41 -20.67 8.98
N ARG A 348 -25.40 -21.52 7.93
CA ARG A 348 -26.59 -21.80 7.10
C ARG A 348 -27.71 -22.44 7.89
N ALA A 349 -27.40 -23.24 8.91
CA ALA A 349 -28.38 -23.82 9.83
C ALA A 349 -28.94 -22.80 10.85
N GLY A 350 -28.49 -21.54 10.82
CA GLY A 350 -28.91 -20.49 11.75
C GLY A 350 -28.21 -20.55 13.12
N GLU A 351 -27.16 -21.37 13.26
CA GLU A 351 -26.36 -21.40 14.48
C GLU A 351 -25.51 -20.12 14.57
N ASP A 352 -25.69 -19.33 15.64
CA ASP A 352 -24.79 -18.22 15.94
C ASP A 352 -23.44 -18.80 16.42
N ILE A 353 -22.49 -18.94 15.49
CA ILE A 353 -21.13 -19.40 15.80
C ILE A 353 -20.38 -18.37 16.67
N GLY A 354 -20.95 -17.18 16.86
CA GLY A 354 -20.43 -16.15 17.73
C GLY A 354 -19.08 -15.63 17.23
N ASN A 355 -19.09 -14.54 16.45
CA ASN A 355 -17.86 -13.75 16.24
C ASN A 355 -17.40 -13.01 17.51
N ARG A 356 -18.11 -13.17 18.64
CA ARG A 356 -17.92 -12.35 19.84
C ARG A 356 -16.65 -12.75 20.59
N GLY A 357 -15.52 -12.19 20.16
CA GLY A 357 -14.24 -12.25 20.86
C GLY A 357 -13.28 -13.32 20.36
N HIS A 358 -13.58 -13.98 19.25
CA HIS A 358 -12.60 -14.83 18.56
C HIS A 358 -11.84 -13.92 17.60
N GLY A 359 -10.60 -13.56 17.99
CA GLY A 359 -9.68 -12.77 17.17
C GLY A 359 -9.53 -13.32 15.74
N GLY A 360 -8.97 -12.51 14.85
CA GLY A 360 -8.89 -12.82 13.44
C GLY A 360 -9.12 -11.58 12.60
N TRP A 361 -8.88 -11.69 11.29
CA TRP A 361 -8.95 -10.50 10.43
C TRP A 361 -10.38 -9.96 10.28
N GLY A 362 -11.41 -10.78 10.46
CA GLY A 362 -12.80 -10.34 10.47
C GLY A 362 -13.07 -9.29 11.55
N THR A 363 -12.48 -9.44 12.74
CA THR A 363 -12.62 -8.47 13.84
C THR A 363 -11.99 -7.11 13.52
N ILE A 364 -10.98 -7.09 12.64
CA ILE A 364 -10.37 -5.84 12.16
C ILE A 364 -11.37 -5.07 11.30
N VAL A 365 -12.10 -5.76 10.43
CA VAL A 365 -13.17 -5.17 9.60
C VAL A 365 -14.32 -4.65 10.48
N GLU A 366 -14.70 -5.40 11.52
CA GLU A 366 -15.75 -5.01 12.47
C GLU A 366 -15.46 -3.69 13.20
N ARG A 367 -14.18 -3.37 13.42
CA ARG A 367 -13.70 -2.13 14.06
C ARG A 367 -13.73 -0.90 13.16
N LEU A 368 -14.26 -1.00 11.95
CA LEU A 368 -14.42 0.13 11.03
C LEU A 368 -15.87 0.68 11.13
N PRO A 369 -16.15 1.68 11.99
CA PRO A 369 -17.50 2.07 12.40
C PRO A 369 -18.39 2.58 11.25
N ASP A 370 -17.77 3.16 10.23
CA ASP A 370 -18.44 3.77 9.08
C ASP A 370 -18.40 2.91 7.82
N LEU A 371 -17.82 1.71 7.90
CA LEU A 371 -17.67 0.84 6.75
C LEU A 371 -19.06 0.49 6.17
N LYS A 372 -19.28 0.88 4.91
CA LYS A 372 -20.51 0.62 4.16
C LYS A 372 -20.37 -0.60 3.27
N GLN A 373 -19.16 -0.86 2.79
CA GLN A 373 -18.87 -1.95 1.87
C GLN A 373 -17.50 -2.57 2.16
N LEU A 374 -17.47 -3.89 2.27
CA LEU A 374 -16.27 -4.70 2.15
C LEU A 374 -16.32 -5.43 0.81
N LYS A 375 -15.23 -5.42 0.07
CA LYS A 375 -15.07 -6.18 -1.19
C LYS A 375 -13.88 -7.11 -1.04
N LEU A 376 -14.07 -8.39 -1.31
CA LEU A 376 -13.01 -9.38 -1.40
C LEU A 376 -12.78 -9.69 -2.88
N VAL A 377 -11.54 -9.53 -3.34
CA VAL A 377 -11.12 -9.93 -4.68
C VAL A 377 -10.16 -11.10 -4.51
N LEU A 378 -10.63 -12.29 -4.86
CA LEU A 378 -9.94 -13.55 -4.64
C LEU A 378 -9.58 -14.13 -6.01
N GLU A 379 -8.31 -14.27 -6.30
CA GLU A 379 -7.82 -14.74 -7.60
C GLU A 379 -6.91 -15.94 -7.39
N THR A 380 -7.07 -16.97 -8.22
CA THR A 380 -6.19 -18.13 -8.24
C THR A 380 -6.01 -18.67 -9.66
N PHE A 381 -5.23 -19.72 -9.77
CA PHE A 381 -5.03 -20.47 -11.01
C PHE A 381 -6.29 -21.25 -11.39
N ASP A 382 -6.59 -21.38 -12.69
CA ASP A 382 -7.78 -22.12 -13.16
C ASP A 382 -7.83 -23.57 -12.64
N VAL A 383 -6.68 -24.22 -12.48
CA VAL A 383 -6.58 -25.58 -11.90
C VAL A 383 -7.04 -25.65 -10.43
N LYS A 384 -7.12 -24.53 -9.72
CA LYS A 384 -7.60 -24.41 -8.33
C LYS A 384 -9.00 -23.78 -8.25
N LYS A 385 -9.70 -23.61 -9.37
CA LYS A 385 -11.03 -22.98 -9.45
C LYS A 385 -12.05 -23.59 -8.49
N ASP A 386 -12.15 -24.91 -8.43
CA ASP A 386 -13.12 -25.57 -7.55
C ASP A 386 -12.90 -25.22 -6.07
N ARG A 387 -11.64 -25.03 -5.66
CA ARG A 387 -11.29 -24.61 -4.29
C ARG A 387 -11.63 -23.15 -4.04
N LEU A 388 -11.44 -22.30 -5.06
CA LEU A 388 -11.90 -20.92 -4.99
C LEU A 388 -13.42 -20.84 -4.82
N GLU A 389 -14.17 -21.69 -5.53
CA GLU A 389 -15.63 -21.78 -5.36
C GLU A 389 -16.02 -22.23 -3.95
N THR A 390 -15.30 -23.19 -3.35
CA THR A 390 -15.54 -23.58 -1.94
C THR A 390 -15.38 -22.39 -1.00
N ILE A 391 -14.32 -21.59 -1.17
CA ILE A 391 -14.10 -20.37 -0.37
C ILE A 391 -15.23 -19.37 -0.58
N VAL A 392 -15.64 -19.13 -1.82
CA VAL A 392 -16.73 -18.21 -2.15
C VAL A 392 -18.06 -18.67 -1.55
N ASP A 393 -18.37 -19.97 -1.61
CA ASP A 393 -19.58 -20.53 -1.02
C ASP A 393 -19.61 -20.44 0.51
N CYS A 394 -18.44 -20.50 1.14
CA CYS A 394 -18.31 -20.21 2.57
C CYS A 394 -18.39 -18.71 2.84
N ALA A 395 -17.79 -17.86 1.99
CA ALA A 395 -17.81 -16.41 2.14
C ALA A 395 -19.23 -15.83 2.11
N LYS A 396 -20.15 -16.43 1.35
CA LYS A 396 -21.57 -16.06 1.32
C LYS A 396 -22.25 -16.14 2.69
N THR A 397 -21.72 -16.92 3.63
CA THR A 397 -22.29 -17.08 4.98
C THR A 397 -21.66 -16.13 6.00
N TRP A 398 -20.56 -15.46 5.67
CA TRP A 398 -19.85 -14.57 6.58
C TRP A 398 -20.68 -13.33 6.91
N ARG A 399 -20.57 -12.90 8.16
CA ARG A 399 -21.19 -11.70 8.71
C ARG A 399 -20.16 -10.94 9.51
N PHE A 400 -20.09 -9.63 9.32
CA PHE A 400 -19.15 -8.76 10.04
C PHE A 400 -19.94 -7.76 10.89
N PRO A 401 -20.27 -8.10 12.14
CA PRO A 401 -20.95 -7.19 13.06
C PRO A 401 -20.11 -5.93 13.37
N ILE A 402 -20.49 -4.77 12.83
CA ILE A 402 -19.78 -3.50 13.10
C ILE A 402 -19.87 -3.15 14.59
N GLU A 403 -18.72 -2.96 15.23
CA GLU A 403 -18.59 -2.74 16.67
C GLU A 403 -19.38 -1.50 17.13
N LYS A 404 -19.97 -1.57 18.33
CA LYS A 404 -20.76 -0.47 18.95
C LYS A 404 -21.90 0.05 18.06
N SER A 405 -22.39 -0.74 17.11
CA SER A 405 -23.45 -0.34 16.18
C SER A 405 -24.55 -1.39 16.04
N SER A 406 -25.70 -0.97 15.52
CA SER A 406 -26.80 -1.87 15.12
C SER A 406 -26.63 -2.40 13.69
N PHE A 407 -25.44 -2.26 13.09
CA PHE A 407 -25.17 -2.65 11.72
C PHE A 407 -24.24 -3.85 11.66
N GLU A 408 -24.26 -4.52 10.51
CA GLU A 408 -23.34 -5.57 10.11
C GLU A 408 -23.11 -5.50 8.61
N LEU A 409 -21.99 -6.06 8.14
CA LEU A 409 -21.80 -6.31 6.72
C LEU A 409 -22.22 -7.75 6.43
N ILE A 410 -23.10 -7.91 5.45
CA ILE A 410 -23.54 -9.22 4.94
C ILE A 410 -23.35 -9.25 3.44
N TRP A 411 -23.18 -10.45 2.88
CA TRP A 411 -23.10 -10.66 1.44
C TRP A 411 -24.29 -10.00 0.72
N ASP A 412 -24.01 -9.31 -0.40
CA ASP A 412 -25.01 -8.53 -1.13
C ASP A 412 -25.91 -9.37 -2.05
N GLY A 413 -25.63 -10.67 -2.20
CA GLY A 413 -26.38 -11.58 -3.07
C GLY A 413 -25.73 -11.80 -4.43
N GLU A 414 -24.62 -11.11 -4.73
CA GLU A 414 -23.93 -11.21 -6.02
C GLU A 414 -22.48 -11.68 -5.85
N VAL A 415 -22.00 -12.45 -6.83
CA VAL A 415 -20.59 -12.77 -6.98
C VAL A 415 -20.18 -12.30 -8.36
N GLY A 416 -19.15 -11.46 -8.42
CA GLY A 416 -18.55 -11.06 -9.68
C GLY A 416 -17.54 -12.10 -10.13
N ASP A 417 -17.68 -12.58 -11.36
CA ASP A 417 -16.76 -13.55 -11.96
C ASP A 417 -15.87 -12.86 -12.99
N ALA A 418 -14.57 -13.16 -12.95
CA ALA A 418 -13.63 -12.74 -13.98
C ALA A 418 -12.62 -13.85 -14.25
N SER A 419 -12.19 -13.96 -15.50
CA SER A 419 -11.14 -14.89 -15.92
C SER A 419 -10.27 -14.23 -16.97
N TRP A 420 -8.98 -14.54 -16.96
CA TRP A 420 -8.07 -14.07 -18.00
C TRP A 420 -6.96 -15.08 -18.25
N GLU A 421 -6.27 -14.90 -19.37
CA GLU A 421 -5.20 -15.76 -19.81
C GLU A 421 -3.96 -14.93 -20.15
N ILE A 422 -2.80 -15.42 -19.74
CA ILE A 422 -1.48 -14.88 -20.08
C ILE A 422 -0.81 -15.84 -21.04
N LYS A 423 -0.21 -15.34 -22.13
CA LYS A 423 0.48 -16.20 -23.09
C LYS A 423 1.65 -16.93 -22.40
N PRO A 424 1.90 -18.21 -22.72
CA PRO A 424 3.09 -18.90 -22.22
C PRO A 424 4.36 -18.06 -22.47
N GLY A 425 5.20 -17.93 -21.45
CA GLY A 425 6.46 -17.15 -21.50
C GLY A 425 6.37 -15.68 -21.07
N ASP A 426 5.17 -15.07 -20.99
CA ASP A 426 5.01 -13.70 -20.47
C ASP A 426 5.12 -13.64 -18.92
N LEU A 427 4.91 -14.78 -18.24
CA LEU A 427 5.02 -14.92 -16.77
C LEU A 427 6.47 -15.03 -16.30
N ASP A 428 7.27 -15.90 -16.94
CA ASP A 428 8.62 -16.27 -16.47
C ASP A 428 9.66 -15.14 -16.59
N GLN A 429 9.53 -14.27 -17.62
CA GLN A 429 10.45 -13.13 -17.80
C GLN A 429 10.35 -12.11 -16.67
N ASN A 430 9.20 -12.05 -15.98
CA ASN A 430 8.99 -11.13 -14.87
C ASN A 430 9.35 -11.75 -13.51
N TYR A 431 9.24 -13.07 -13.37
CA TYR A 431 9.45 -13.75 -12.10
C TYR A 431 10.95 -13.91 -11.76
N ASN A 432 11.76 -14.40 -12.70
CA ASN A 432 13.19 -14.64 -12.44
C ASN A 432 13.99 -13.32 -12.35
N LYS A 433 13.50 -12.22 -12.92
CA LYS A 433 14.16 -10.91 -12.85
C LYS A 433 13.98 -10.20 -11.50
N VAL A 434 13.09 -10.67 -10.63
CA VAL A 434 12.94 -10.10 -9.26
C VAL A 434 13.86 -10.83 -8.28
N LEU A 435 14.07 -12.13 -8.47
CA LEU A 435 14.95 -12.92 -7.60
C LEU A 435 16.45 -12.69 -7.86
N ASN A 436 16.84 -12.33 -9.10
CA ASN A 436 18.25 -12.13 -9.45
C ASN A 436 18.76 -10.68 -9.27
N VAL A 437 18.04 -9.81 -8.55
CA VAL A 437 18.41 -8.38 -8.39
C VAL A 437 18.93 -8.09 -6.99
N GLU A 438 18.76 -9.00 -6.04
CA GLU A 438 19.27 -8.82 -4.68
C GLU A 438 20.69 -9.38 -4.48
N ASP A 439 21.25 -10.14 -5.44
CA ASP A 439 22.55 -10.83 -5.26
C ASP A 439 23.63 -10.46 -6.31
N GLY A 440 23.47 -9.39 -7.11
CA GLY A 440 24.39 -9.14 -8.24
C GLY A 440 24.80 -7.68 -8.50
N GLU A 441 24.41 -6.75 -7.64
CA GLU A 441 24.89 -5.36 -7.70
C GLU A 441 25.64 -4.96 -6.39
N GLU A 442 25.76 -5.84 -5.38
CA GLU A 442 26.60 -5.61 -4.19
C GLU A 442 28.02 -6.20 -4.36
N GLU A 443 28.22 -7.25 -5.16
CA GLU A 443 29.57 -7.83 -5.36
C GLU A 443 30.53 -6.92 -6.18
N GLU A 444 30.02 -6.04 -7.05
CA GLU A 444 30.90 -5.12 -7.81
C GLU A 444 31.32 -3.86 -7.01
N GLU A 445 30.62 -3.50 -5.92
CA GLU A 445 31.05 -2.40 -5.02
C GLU A 445 31.95 -2.92 -3.88
N GLU A 446 31.80 -4.18 -3.44
CA GLU A 446 32.70 -4.79 -2.44
C GLU A 446 34.10 -5.12 -3.02
N GLU A 447 34.22 -5.51 -4.29
CA GLU A 447 35.54 -5.72 -4.93
C GLU A 447 36.34 -4.40 -5.10
N GLU A 448 35.69 -3.24 -5.27
CA GLU A 448 36.39 -1.94 -5.32
C GLU A 448 36.79 -1.42 -3.91
N GLU A 449 36.06 -1.77 -2.84
CA GLU A 449 36.44 -1.41 -1.46
C GLU A 449 37.54 -2.33 -0.89
N GLU A 450 37.59 -3.62 -1.27
CA GLU A 450 38.70 -4.51 -0.88
C GLU A 450 40.03 -4.14 -1.55
N GLU A 451 40.03 -3.65 -2.81
CA GLU A 451 41.25 -3.16 -3.47
C GLU A 451 41.79 -1.86 -2.83
N GLU A 452 40.94 -0.98 -2.27
CA GLU A 452 41.38 0.23 -1.55
C GLU A 452 41.88 -0.07 -0.13
N GLU A 453 41.35 -1.08 0.57
CA GLU A 453 41.84 -1.49 1.90
C GLU A 453 43.18 -2.26 1.82
N GLU A 454 43.41 -3.08 0.78
CA GLU A 454 44.72 -3.75 0.58
C GLU A 454 45.85 -2.75 0.25
N GLU A 455 45.57 -1.63 -0.44
CA GLU A 455 46.58 -0.57 -0.68
C GLU A 455 46.92 0.24 0.59
N GLU A 456 46.00 0.38 1.56
CA GLU A 456 46.29 1.06 2.83
C GLU A 456 47.06 0.16 3.83
N GLU A 457 46.85 -1.16 3.82
CA GLU A 457 47.60 -2.09 4.71
C GLU A 457 49.06 -2.30 4.25
N GLU A 458 49.37 -2.25 2.94
CA GLU A 458 50.76 -2.34 2.45
C GLU A 458 51.60 -1.10 2.82
N GLU A 459 51.01 0.08 3.06
CA GLU A 459 51.74 1.27 3.53
C GLU A 459 52.02 1.26 5.05
N GLU A 460 51.28 0.50 5.86
CA GLU A 460 51.51 0.41 7.31
C GLU A 460 52.51 -0.70 7.71
N GLU A 461 52.74 -1.72 6.88
CA GLU A 461 53.67 -2.82 7.20
C GLU A 461 55.17 -2.51 6.98
N GLU A 462 55.55 -1.37 6.39
CA GLU A 462 56.97 -1.01 6.23
C GLU A 462 57.64 -0.45 7.51
N ASP A 463 56.91 -0.10 8.58
CA ASP A 463 57.48 0.62 9.73
C ASP A 463 57.76 -0.22 11.00
N ASP A 464 57.39 -1.51 11.06
CA ASP A 464 57.47 -2.31 12.30
C ASP A 464 58.30 -3.63 12.21
N ARG A 465 59.42 -3.60 11.47
CA ARG A 465 60.42 -4.70 11.53
C ARG A 465 61.50 -4.47 12.60
N LEU A 466 61.20 -4.76 13.87
CA LEU A 466 62.23 -5.20 14.82
C LEU A 466 61.68 -6.19 15.87
N THR A 467 62.47 -7.25 16.09
CA THR A 467 62.48 -8.27 17.17
C THR A 467 61.60 -9.52 17.02
N GLU A 468 62.24 -10.56 16.46
CA GLU A 468 62.55 -11.87 17.09
C GLU A 468 61.60 -12.34 18.22
N ASP A 469 60.93 -13.49 18.04
CA ASP A 469 61.39 -14.76 18.62
C ASP A 469 60.48 -15.97 18.28
N GLU A 470 61.14 -17.11 18.25
CA GLU A 470 60.76 -18.46 17.84
C GLU A 470 59.65 -19.12 18.71
N GLN A 471 58.80 -19.97 18.11
CA GLN A 471 58.63 -21.38 18.52
C GLN A 471 57.57 -22.17 17.72
N ASP A 472 58.07 -23.15 16.96
CA ASP A 472 57.64 -24.55 16.87
C ASP A 472 56.16 -24.93 16.98
N SER A 473 55.60 -25.47 15.88
CA SER A 473 55.13 -26.88 15.88
C SER A 473 54.83 -27.36 14.46
N GLU A 474 55.68 -28.28 14.01
CA GLU A 474 55.45 -29.17 12.88
C GLU A 474 54.33 -30.17 13.23
N ASP A 475 53.46 -30.52 12.27
CA ASP A 475 52.94 -31.89 12.13
C ASP A 475 52.31 -32.10 10.73
N LEU A 476 53.19 -32.55 9.81
CA LEU A 476 53.03 -33.69 8.91
C LEU A 476 51.61 -34.23 8.66
N TYR A 477 51.11 -34.12 7.41
CA TYR A 477 50.38 -35.21 6.77
C TYR A 477 50.72 -35.29 5.28
N ASN A 478 51.36 -36.40 4.90
CA ASN A 478 51.81 -36.75 3.57
C ASN A 478 51.36 -38.20 3.29
N SER A 479 50.57 -38.42 2.24
CA SER A 479 50.33 -39.71 1.55
C SER A 479 49.32 -39.43 0.43
N SER A 480 49.70 -39.16 -0.82
CA SER A 480 50.14 -40.11 -1.86
C SER A 480 49.41 -41.46 -1.83
N GLU A 481 48.32 -41.59 -2.61
CA GLU A 481 47.96 -42.85 -3.27
C GLU A 481 47.47 -42.51 -4.67
N ASP A 482 48.31 -42.88 -5.66
CA ASP A 482 48.00 -42.93 -7.07
C ASP A 482 47.03 -44.11 -7.31
N GLU A 483 45.80 -43.84 -7.71
CA GLU A 483 44.90 -44.85 -8.29
C GLU A 483 44.67 -44.54 -9.77
N ASP A 484 45.18 -45.43 -10.61
CA ASP A 484 44.95 -45.49 -12.06
C ASP A 484 43.44 -45.63 -12.35
N HIS A 485 42.79 -44.52 -12.65
CA HIS A 485 41.41 -44.51 -13.13
C HIS A 485 41.36 -44.83 -14.62
N PHE A 486 40.82 -46.02 -14.92
CA PHE A 486 40.35 -46.39 -16.25
C PHE A 486 39.29 -45.39 -16.73
N GLU A 487 39.60 -44.64 -17.79
CA GLU A 487 38.62 -43.86 -18.56
C GLU A 487 37.73 -44.83 -19.35
N ASP A 488 36.73 -45.40 -18.69
CA ASP A 488 35.58 -45.94 -19.40
C ASP A 488 34.85 -44.74 -20.01
N GLU A 489 34.91 -44.64 -21.34
CA GLU A 489 34.19 -43.69 -22.19
C GLU A 489 32.68 -43.99 -22.06
N GLU A 490 32.12 -43.73 -20.87
CA GLU A 490 30.70 -43.78 -20.62
C GLU A 490 30.07 -42.68 -21.47
N THR A 491 29.36 -43.11 -22.51
CA THR A 491 28.49 -42.30 -23.34
C THR A 491 27.62 -41.45 -22.41
N TYR A 492 28.02 -40.19 -22.19
CA TYR A 492 27.32 -39.27 -21.31
C TYR A 492 25.99 -38.92 -21.97
N ASP A 493 24.96 -39.69 -21.64
CA ASP A 493 23.60 -39.29 -21.95
C ASP A 493 23.31 -38.03 -21.15
N PRO A 494 23.11 -36.87 -21.80
CA PRO A 494 22.85 -35.64 -21.08
C PRO A 494 21.63 -35.85 -20.19
N PRO A 495 21.66 -35.36 -18.92
CA PRO A 495 20.55 -35.52 -18.02
C PRO A 495 19.27 -35.01 -18.70
N PRO A 496 18.13 -35.71 -18.54
CA PRO A 496 16.88 -35.28 -19.15
C PRO A 496 16.61 -33.83 -18.76
N PRO A 497 16.10 -32.99 -19.67
CA PRO A 497 15.82 -31.59 -19.36
C PRO A 497 14.91 -31.53 -18.13
N PRO A 498 15.16 -30.59 -17.21
CA PRO A 498 14.32 -30.46 -16.02
C PRO A 498 12.86 -30.30 -16.47
N PRO A 499 11.90 -30.92 -15.75
CA PRO A 499 10.49 -30.76 -16.09
C PRO A 499 10.15 -29.26 -16.15
N PRO A 500 9.31 -28.84 -17.11
CA PRO A 500 8.92 -27.45 -17.21
C PRO A 500 8.34 -27.01 -15.86
N ARG A 501 8.85 -25.88 -15.33
CA ARG A 501 8.36 -25.34 -14.05
C ARG A 501 6.84 -25.16 -14.17
N TRP A 502 6.08 -25.57 -13.16
CA TRP A 502 4.61 -25.58 -13.22
C TRP A 502 4.01 -24.20 -13.57
N ASN A 503 4.67 -23.11 -13.18
CA ASN A 503 4.27 -21.74 -13.49
C ASN A 503 4.30 -21.42 -15.00
N SER A 504 5.09 -22.16 -15.79
CA SER A 504 5.11 -22.06 -17.26
C SER A 504 3.91 -22.75 -17.93
N LEU A 505 3.23 -23.66 -17.21
CA LEU A 505 2.10 -24.44 -17.72
C LEU A 505 0.74 -23.79 -17.42
N VAL A 506 0.68 -22.89 -16.43
CA VAL A 506 -0.58 -22.27 -16.02
C VAL A 506 -0.72 -20.89 -16.65
N THR A 507 -1.48 -20.83 -17.75
CA THR A 507 -1.76 -19.58 -18.47
C THR A 507 -3.03 -18.90 -17.99
N ARG A 508 -3.96 -19.65 -17.36
CA ARG A 508 -5.31 -19.17 -17.07
C ARG A 508 -5.54 -18.92 -15.58
N PHE A 509 -6.17 -17.80 -15.30
CA PHE A 509 -6.48 -17.29 -13.97
C PHE A 509 -7.98 -17.09 -13.82
N GLU A 510 -8.47 -17.37 -12.62
CA GLU A 510 -9.86 -17.22 -12.23
C GLU A 510 -9.93 -16.29 -11.02
N ALA A 511 -10.81 -15.30 -11.06
CA ALA A 511 -11.08 -14.42 -9.95
C ALA A 511 -12.56 -14.36 -9.61
N ARG A 512 -12.80 -14.15 -8.31
CA ARG A 512 -14.12 -13.99 -7.71
C ARG A 512 -14.14 -12.74 -6.86
N VAL A 513 -15.22 -11.99 -7.00
CA VAL A 513 -15.46 -10.74 -6.29
C VAL A 513 -16.66 -10.94 -5.39
N VAL A 514 -16.43 -11.05 -4.09
CA VAL A 514 -17.49 -11.15 -3.09
C VAL A 514 -17.67 -9.80 -2.41
N ARG A 515 -18.89 -9.28 -2.38
CA ARG A 515 -19.19 -7.98 -1.80
C ARG A 515 -20.09 -8.14 -0.58
N PHE A 516 -19.74 -7.44 0.48
CA PHE A 516 -20.52 -7.34 1.70
C PHE A 516 -20.97 -5.89 1.87
N VAL A 517 -22.26 -5.70 2.11
CA VAL A 517 -22.89 -4.39 2.25
C VAL A 517 -23.46 -4.21 3.64
N ARG A 518 -23.39 -2.98 4.14
CA ARG A 518 -23.89 -2.62 5.46
C ARG A 518 -25.42 -2.73 5.51
N ARG A 519 -25.92 -3.55 6.43
CA ARG A 519 -27.34 -3.71 6.74
C ARG A 519 -27.57 -3.49 8.23
N LYS A 520 -28.76 -3.02 8.58
CA LYS A 520 -29.18 -2.93 9.98
C LYS A 520 -29.51 -4.35 10.44
N ARG A 521 -28.99 -4.77 11.59
CA ARG A 521 -29.29 -6.07 12.19
C ARG A 521 -30.79 -6.13 12.48
N GLU A 522 -31.42 -7.18 12.01
CA GLU A 522 -32.78 -7.51 12.43
C GLU A 522 -32.70 -7.82 13.93
N GLN A 523 -33.46 -7.08 14.75
CA GLN A 523 -33.61 -7.44 16.14
C GLN A 523 -34.33 -8.78 16.16
N ALA A 524 -33.69 -9.82 16.70
CA ALA A 524 -34.37 -11.08 16.95
C ALA A 524 -35.63 -10.76 17.76
N ALA A 525 -36.79 -10.99 17.12
CA ALA A 525 -38.10 -10.62 17.64
C ALA A 525 -38.48 -11.42 18.88
#